data_AF-A0A1W9P152-F1
#
_entry.id   AF-A0A1W9P152-F1
#
_cell.length_a   1.000
_cell.length_b   1.000
_cell.length_c   1.000
_cell.angle_alpha   90.00
_cell.angle_beta   90.00
_cell.angle_gamma   90.00
#
_symmetry.space_group_name_H-M   'P 1'
#
loop_
_entity.id
_entity.type
_entity.pdbx_description
1 polymer ?
#
loop_
_entity_poly.entity_id
_entity_poly.type
_entity_poly.pdbx_seq_one_letter_code
_entity_poly.pdbx_strand_id
1 'polypeptide(L)'
;MELSKEQQELYQKTMKEIEKQLASIDEYIEEEIKKLKERLKEVQEKKKALKHTYLGLAKLLGVEIEEEEEEKNIQEAVDYNQKQA
;
A
#
# COMPACT_ATOMS: atom_id res chain seq x y z
N MET A 1 32.04 20.97 27.63
CA MET A 1 32.19 19.70 28.38
C MET A 1 32.29 18.60 27.34
N GLU A 2 33.38 17.84 27.33
CA GLU A 2 33.51 16.65 26.48
C GLU A 2 32.86 15.46 27.18
N LEU A 3 32.22 14.59 26.39
CA LEU A 3 31.63 13.36 26.89
C LEU A 3 32.72 12.42 27.40
N SER A 4 32.44 11.68 28.47
CA SER A 4 33.32 10.60 28.89
C SER A 4 33.29 9.44 27.88
N LYS A 5 34.32 8.60 27.87
CA LYS A 5 34.38 7.41 27.00
C LYS A 5 33.17 6.49 27.21
N GLU A 6 32.76 6.28 28.46
CA GLU A 6 31.58 5.48 28.81
C GLU A 6 30.29 6.10 28.26
N GLN A 7 30.15 7.42 28.29
CA GLN A 7 29.01 8.11 27.70
C GLN A 7 29.00 7.97 26.17
N GLN A 8 30.16 8.06 25.52
CA GLN A 8 30.28 7.84 24.08
C GLN A 8 29.90 6.41 23.69
N GLU A 9 30.37 5.40 24.43
CA GLU A 9 30.02 3.99 24.18
C GLU A 9 28.52 3.73 24.36
N LEU A 10 27.91 4.30 25.41
CA LEU A 10 26.47 4.20 25.62
C LEU A 10 25.69 4.80 24.45
N TYR A 11 26.03 6.02 24.03
CA TYR A 11 25.34 6.66 22.90
C TYR A 11 25.50 5.88 21.60
N GLN A 12 26.70 5.36 21.31
CA GLN A 12 26.92 4.51 20.13
C GLN A 12 26.07 3.24 20.17
N LYS A 13 25.94 2.61 21.35
CA LYS A 13 25.09 1.43 21.51
C LYS A 13 23.62 1.78 21.27
N THR A 14 23.14 2.87 21.87
CA THR A 14 21.77 3.35 21.68
C THR A 14 21.48 3.70 20.22
N MET A 15 22.42 4.35 19.52
CA MET A 15 22.28 4.65 18.09
C MET A 15 22.12 3.37 17.26
N LYS A 16 22.97 2.36 17.49
CA LYS A 16 22.86 1.06 16.79
C LYS A 16 21.54 0.35 17.06
N GLU A 17 20.98 0.51 18.26
CA GLU A 17 19.69 -0.08 18.60
C GLU A 17 18.54 0.64 17.92
N ILE A 18 18.59 1.98 17.85
CA ILE A 18 17.63 2.78 17.09
C ILE A 18 17.72 2.46 15.60
N GLU A 19 18.92 2.33 15.03
CA GLU A 19 19.10 1.92 13.62
C GLU A 19 18.41 0.59 13.31
N LYS A 20 18.53 -0.39 14.21
CA LYS A 20 17.82 -1.67 14.07
C LYS A 20 16.30 -1.52 14.16
N GLN A 21 15.81 -0.67 15.06
CA GLN A 21 14.38 -0.40 15.18
C GLN A 21 13.83 0.28 13.92
N LEU A 22 14.57 1.24 13.36
CA LEU A 22 14.22 1.87 12.09
C LEU A 22 14.14 0.85 10.96
N ALA A 23 15.15 -0.01 10.80
CA ALA A 23 15.11 -1.07 9.79
C ALA A 23 13.92 -2.03 9.98
N SER A 24 13.57 -2.37 11.22
CA SER A 24 12.38 -3.21 11.47
C SER A 24 11.06 -2.51 11.14
N ILE A 25 11.01 -1.18 11.28
CA ILE A 25 9.85 -0.38 10.88
C ILE A 25 9.74 -0.37 9.36
N ASP A 26 10.85 -0.23 8.64
CA ASP A 26 10.86 -0.27 7.18
C ASP A 26 10.33 -1.62 6.65
N GLU A 27 10.80 -2.74 7.22
CA GLU A 27 10.29 -4.08 6.89
C GLU A 27 8.78 -4.21 7.15
N TYR A 28 8.29 -3.65 8.26
CA TYR A 28 6.86 -3.67 8.59
C TYR A 28 6.03 -2.83 7.61
N ILE A 29 6.54 -1.67 7.20
CA ILE A 29 5.88 -0.82 6.18
C ILE A 29 5.75 -1.58 4.85
N GLU A 30 6.80 -2.27 4.41
CA GLU A 30 6.76 -3.08 3.19
C GLU A 30 5.70 -4.18 3.27
N GLU A 31 5.59 -4.85 4.42
CA GLU A 31 4.57 -5.89 4.65
C GLU A 31 3.15 -5.32 4.57
N GLU A 32 2.89 -4.18 5.21
CA GLU A 32 1.59 -3.51 5.16
C GLU A 32 1.22 -3.03 3.75
N ILE A 33 2.19 -2.53 2.99
CA ILE A 33 1.99 -2.17 1.56
C ILE A 33 1.59 -3.41 0.76
N LYS A 34 2.21 -4.57 1.01
CA LYS A 34 1.86 -5.82 0.33
C LYS A 34 0.42 -6.25 0.64
N LYS A 35 0.03 -6.23 1.93
CA LYS A 35 -1.34 -6.54 2.36
C LYS A 35 -2.36 -5.59 1.70
N LEU A 36 -2.04 -4.30 1.63
CA LEU A 36 -2.89 -3.30 0.99
C LEU A 36 -3.10 -3.61 -0.50
N LYS A 37 -2.03 -3.99 -1.22
CA LYS A 37 -2.11 -4.36 -2.64
C LYS A 37 -2.99 -5.60 -2.86
N GLU A 38 -2.84 -6.62 -2.02
CA GLU A 38 -3.68 -7.83 -2.07
C GLU A 38 -5.15 -7.47 -1.83
N ARG A 39 -5.43 -6.69 -0.78
CA ARG A 39 -6.79 -6.25 -0.45
C ARG A 39 -7.40 -5.41 -1.56
N LEU A 40 -6.60 -4.56 -2.20
CA LEU A 40 -7.05 -3.74 -3.32
C LEU A 40 -7.49 -4.61 -4.49
N LYS A 41 -6.69 -5.62 -4.85
CA LYS A 41 -7.02 -6.57 -5.91
C LYS A 41 -8.34 -7.29 -5.62
N GLU A 42 -8.54 -7.77 -4.39
CA GLU A 42 -9.81 -8.39 -3.99
C GLU A 42 -11.01 -7.47 -4.18
N VAL A 43 -10.87 -6.20 -3.80
CA VAL A 43 -11.97 -5.22 -3.91
C VAL A 43 -12.26 -4.90 -5.38
N GLN A 44 -11.22 -4.77 -6.22
CA GLN A 44 -11.39 -4.56 -7.66
C GLN A 44 -12.09 -5.75 -8.33
N GLU A 45 -11.71 -6.98 -7.98
CA GLU A 45 -12.36 -8.18 -8.49
C GLU A 45 -13.83 -8.24 -8.08
N LYS A 46 -14.17 -7.86 -6.84
CA LYS A 46 -15.56 -7.75 -6.38
C LYS A 46 -16.35 -6.71 -7.17
N LYS A 47 -15.78 -5.51 -7.40
CA LYS A 47 -16.40 -4.46 -8.21
C LYS A 47 -16.65 -4.96 -9.63
N LYS A 48 -15.67 -5.63 -10.24
CA LYS A 48 -15.78 -6.20 -11.58
C LYS A 48 -16.89 -7.26 -11.66
N ALA A 49 -16.95 -8.17 -10.69
CA ALA A 49 -18.00 -9.18 -10.62
C ALA A 49 -19.40 -8.56 -10.54
N LEU A 50 -19.59 -7.57 -9.66
CA LEU A 50 -20.85 -6.83 -9.54
C LEU A 50 -21.22 -6.09 -10.83
N LYS A 51 -20.24 -5.45 -11.49
CA LYS A 51 -20.46 -4.79 -12.78
C LYS A 51 -20.92 -5.80 -13.85
N HIS A 52 -20.29 -6.97 -13.93
CA HIS A 52 -20.74 -8.03 -14.85
C HIS A 52 -22.15 -8.51 -14.54
N THR A 53 -22.51 -8.68 -13.27
CA THR A 53 -23.88 -9.00 -12.88
C THR A 53 -24.86 -7.91 -13.32
N TYR A 54 -24.53 -6.65 -13.07
CA TYR A 54 -25.34 -5.50 -13.46
C TYR A 54 -25.58 -5.45 -14.97
N LEU A 55 -24.52 -5.58 -15.78
CA LEU A 55 -24.61 -5.61 -17.23
C LEU A 55 -25.43 -6.81 -17.74
N GLY A 56 -25.27 -7.98 -17.11
CA GLY A 56 -26.08 -9.16 -17.40
C GLY A 56 -27.57 -8.92 -17.16
N LEU A 57 -27.93 -8.30 -16.04
CA LEU A 57 -29.31 -7.93 -15.72
C LEU A 57 -29.87 -6.90 -16.70
N ALA A 58 -29.10 -5.87 -17.05
CA ALA A 58 -29.51 -4.85 -18.00
C ALA A 58 -29.82 -5.45 -19.39
N LYS A 59 -28.96 -6.36 -19.85
CA LYS A 59 -29.17 -7.10 -21.10
C LYS A 59 -30.46 -7.93 -21.08
N LEU A 60 -30.76 -8.60 -19.95
CA LEU A 60 -32.02 -9.35 -19.80
C LEU A 60 -33.25 -8.44 -19.83
N LEU A 61 -33.12 -7.21 -19.34
CA LEU A 61 -34.19 -6.20 -19.32
C LEU A 61 -34.27 -5.39 -20.62
N GLY A 62 -33.34 -5.58 -21.57
CA GLY A 62 -33.27 -4.80 -22.80
C GLY A 62 -32.84 -3.34 -22.60
N VAL A 63 -32.15 -3.04 -21.51
CA VAL A 63 -31.61 -1.71 -21.21
C VAL A 63 -30.20 -1.59 -21.80
N GLU A 64 -29.99 -0.61 -22.68
CA GLU A 64 -28.66 -0.27 -23.18
C GLU A 64 -27.86 0.49 -22.12
N ILE A 65 -26.64 0.01 -21.84
CA ILE A 65 -25.71 0.61 -20.88
C ILE A 65 -24.36 0.77 -21.56
N GLU A 66 -23.77 1.97 -21.48
CA GLU A 66 -22.40 2.21 -21.92
C GLU A 66 -21.40 1.61 -20.92
N GLU A 67 -20.48 0.78 -21.41
CA GLU A 67 -19.40 0.25 -20.58
C GLU A 67 -18.29 1.30 -20.42
N GLU A 68 -18.20 1.96 -19.27
CA GLU A 68 -17.05 2.82 -18.97
C GLU A 68 -15.78 1.97 -18.67
N GLU A 69 -14.66 2.29 -19.31
CA GLU A 69 -13.33 1.73 -18.99
C GLU A 69 -12.76 2.39 -17.72
N GLU A 70 -12.99 1.78 -16.56
CA GLU A 70 -12.42 2.23 -15.29
C GLU A 70 -11.12 1.46 -14.95
N GLU A 71 -10.04 1.64 -15.73
CA GLU A 71 -8.73 1.04 -15.41
C GLU A 71 -7.72 2.03 -14.80
N LYS A 72 -8.02 3.33 -14.74
CA LYS A 72 -6.96 4.35 -14.52
C LYS A 72 -6.71 4.83 -13.08
N ASN A 73 -7.58 4.58 -12.11
CA ASN A 73 -7.58 5.42 -10.90
C ASN A 73 -6.68 5.02 -9.72
N ILE A 74 -5.95 3.88 -9.75
CA ILE A 74 -5.26 3.41 -8.53
C ILE A 74 -3.76 3.11 -8.70
N GLN A 75 -3.29 2.85 -9.92
CA GLN A 75 -1.85 2.74 -10.19
C GLN A 75 -1.12 4.05 -9.82
N GLU A 76 -1.74 5.21 -10.09
CA GLU A 76 -1.22 6.53 -9.71
C GLU A 76 -1.12 6.76 -8.19
N ALA A 77 -2.02 6.17 -7.39
CA ALA A 77 -2.00 6.33 -5.94
C ALA A 77 -0.92 5.46 -5.25
N VAL A 78 -0.60 4.30 -5.83
CA VAL A 78 0.46 3.41 -5.33
C VAL A 78 1.85 3.93 -5.72
N ASP A 79 1.98 4.49 -6.92
CA ASP A 79 3.26 5.01 -7.44
C ASP A 79 3.70 6.32 -6.77
N TYR A 80 2.77 7.11 -6.19
CA TYR A 80 3.08 8.34 -5.45
C TYR A 80 3.98 8.08 -4.22
N ASN A 81 3.80 6.93 -3.55
CA ASN A 81 4.61 6.57 -2.38
C ASN A 81 6.01 6.03 -2.75
N GLN A 82 6.26 5.65 -4.00
CA GLN A 82 7.57 5.17 -4.46
C GLN A 82 8.53 6.30 -4.89
N LYS A 83 8.04 7.53 -5.07
CA LYS A 83 8.87 8.70 -5.45
C LYS A 83 9.33 9.56 -4.27
N GLN A 84 8.85 9.28 -3.07
CA GLN A 84 9.10 10.07 -1.85
C GLN A 84 9.96 9.32 -0.80
N ALA A 85 10.33 8.06 -1.06
CA ALA A 85 11.30 7.28 -0.30
C ALA A 85 12.59 7.13 -1.13
#